data_AF-X1E7Y6-F1
#
_entry.id   AF-X1E7Y6-F1
#
_cell.length_a   1.000
_cell.length_b   1.000
_cell.length_c   1.000
_cell.angle_alpha   90.00
_cell.angle_beta   90.00
_cell.angle_gamma   90.00
#
_symmetry.space_group_name_H-M   'P 1'
#
loop_
_entity.id
_entity.type
_entity.pdbx_description
1 polymer ?
#
loop_
_entity_poly.entity_id
_entity_poly.type
_entity_poly.pdbx_seq_one_letter_code
_entity_poly.pdbx_strand_id
1 'polypeptide(L)' 'NFDGELEMVRFLRLIAGETEIAAVPVMIDSSKWSVLEAGLKSTQGKPIVNSISLK' A
#
# COMPACT_ATOMS: atom_id res chain seq x y z
N ASN A 1 15.79 -12.01 -1.74
CA ASN A 1 14.95 -11.90 -0.52
C ASN A 1 14.39 -10.49 -0.51
N PHE A 2 13.08 -10.31 -0.65
CA PHE A 2 12.45 -8.99 -0.70
C PHE A 2 11.92 -8.60 0.68
N ASP A 3 12.12 -7.35 1.09
CA ASP A 3 11.47 -6.76 2.26
C ASP A 3 10.16 -6.10 1.84
N GLY A 4 9.04 -6.82 2.02
CA GLY A 4 7.74 -6.38 1.52
C GLY A 4 7.23 -5.10 2.18
N GLU A 5 7.56 -4.84 3.44
CA GLU A 5 7.15 -3.61 4.14
C GLU A 5 7.90 -2.42 3.56
N LEU A 6 9.23 -2.55 3.43
CA LEU A 6 10.07 -1.50 2.87
C LEU A 6 9.68 -1.15 1.43
N GLU A 7 9.46 -2.16 0.58
CA GLU A 7 9.10 -1.93 -0.82
C GLU A 7 7.69 -1.33 -0.96
N MET A 8 6.72 -1.76 -0.14
CA MET A 8 5.38 -1.16 -0.09
C MET A 8 5.45 0.33 0.26
N VAL A 9 6.16 0.68 1.34
CA VAL A 9 6.31 2.08 1.76
C VAL A 9 7.02 2.92 0.70
N ARG A 10 8.10 2.38 0.10
CA ARG A 10 8.86 3.08 -0.95
C ARG A 10 7.99 3.38 -2.17
N PHE A 11 7.30 2.38 -2.69
CA PHE A 11 6.48 2.54 -3.89
C PHE A 11 5.32 3.52 -3.65
N LEU A 12 4.62 3.40 -2.53
CA LEU A 12 3.52 4.32 -2.19
C LEU A 12 4.00 5.78 -2.08
N ARG A 13 5.20 6.02 -1.55
CA ARG A 13 5.79 7.37 -1.49
C ARG A 13 6.19 7.90 -2.86
N LEU A 14 6.68 7.03 -3.76
CA LEU A 14 7.04 7.41 -5.12
C LEU A 14 5.80 7.85 -5.91
N ILE A 15 4.73 7.04 -5.91
CA ILE A 15 3.50 7.36 -6.65
C ILE A 15 2.74 8.55 -6.07
N ALA A 16 2.91 8.84 -4.77
CA ALA A 16 2.35 10.03 -4.13
C ALA A 16 2.97 11.34 -4.66
N GLY A 17 4.16 11.28 -5.29
CA GLY A 17 4.81 12.43 -5.90
C GLY A 17 4.23 12.82 -7.27
N GLU A 18 3.42 11.96 -7.89
CA GLU A 18 2.84 12.21 -9.21
C GLU A 18 1.33 12.48 -9.11
N THR A 19 0.93 13.72 -9.39
CA THR A 19 -0.45 14.20 -9.20
C THR A 19 -1.48 13.34 -9.92
N GLU A 20 -1.20 12.89 -11.15
CA GLU A 20 -2.13 12.08 -11.94
C GLU A 20 -2.36 10.69 -11.33
N ILE A 21 -1.32 10.10 -10.74
CA ILE A 21 -1.40 8.77 -10.09
C ILE A 21 -2.02 8.90 -8.70
N ALA A 22 -1.62 9.93 -7.94
CA ALA A 22 -2.15 10.19 -6.60
C ALA A 22 -3.65 10.59 -6.60
N ALA A 23 -4.20 10.98 -7.76
CA ALA A 23 -5.60 11.34 -7.90
C ALA A 23 -6.57 10.15 -7.83
N VAL A 24 -6.08 8.91 -7.98
CA VAL A 24 -6.92 7.70 -7.94
C VAL A 24 -6.69 6.88 -6.65
N PRO A 25 -7.70 6.12 -6.18
CA PRO A 25 -7.51 5.23 -5.04
C PRO A 25 -6.46 4.15 -5.30
N VAL A 26 -5.67 3.83 -4.28
CA VAL A 26 -4.68 2.75 -4.34
C VAL A 26 -5.21 1.49 -3.68
N MET A 27 -5.00 0.34 -4.31
CA MET A 27 -5.20 -0.97 -3.70
C MET A 27 -3.87 -1.46 -3.11
N ILE A 28 -3.86 -1.73 -1.80
CA ILE A 28 -2.72 -2.32 -1.09
C ILE A 28 -2.88 -3.83 -1.12
N ASP A 29 -2.06 -4.49 -1.93
CA ASP A 29 -2.14 -5.95 -2.14
C ASP A 29 -1.02 -6.68 -1.38
N SER A 30 -1.40 -7.52 -0.43
CA SER A 30 -0.49 -8.46 0.23
C SER A 30 -1.22 -9.58 0.95
N SER A 31 -0.56 -10.73 1.05
CA SER A 31 -0.96 -11.81 1.96
C SER A 31 -0.41 -11.64 3.38
N LYS A 32 0.48 -10.66 3.63
CA LYS A 32 1.07 -10.39 4.95
C LYS A 32 0.40 -9.18 5.58
N TRP A 33 -0.20 -9.37 6.76
CA TRP A 33 -0.86 -8.28 7.50
C TRP A 33 0.08 -7.10 7.78
N SER A 34 1.34 -7.35 8.14
CA SER A 34 2.30 -6.28 8.43
C SER A 34 2.58 -5.39 7.22
N VAL A 35 2.58 -5.95 6.01
CA VAL A 35 2.72 -5.19 4.76
C VAL A 35 1.47 -4.37 4.47
N LEU A 36 0.29 -4.94 4.70
CA LEU A 36 -0.99 -4.20 4.58
C LEU A 36 -1.01 -3.01 5.54
N GLU A 37 -0.61 -3.22 6.79
CA GLU A 37 -0.56 -2.17 7.82
C GLU A 37 0.48 -1.08 7.50
N ALA A 38 1.66 -1.46 7.00
CA ALA A 38 2.70 -0.52 6.57
C ALA A 38 2.22 0.35 5.40
N GLY A 39 1.51 -0.24 4.44
CA GLY A 39 0.89 0.48 3.33
C GLY A 39 -0.21 1.45 3.81
N LEU A 40 -1.08 0.99 4.72
CA LEU A 40 -2.16 1.80 5.30
C LEU A 40 -1.60 3.03 6.03
N LYS A 41 -0.56 2.87 6.85
CA LYS A 41 0.12 3.99 7.55
C LYS A 41 0.81 4.97 6.60
N SER A 42 1.20 4.51 5.42
CA SER A 42 1.98 5.31 4.45
C SER A 42 1.12 6.01 3.41
N THR A 43 -0.19 5.74 3.38
CA THR A 43 -1.12 6.34 2.41
C THR A 43 -1.88 7.49 3.06
N GLN A 44 -1.88 8.68 2.45
CA GLN A 44 -2.62 9.84 2.97
C GLN A 44 -4.14 9.77 2.69
N GLY A 45 -4.54 9.14 1.58
CA GLY A 45 -5.94 8.95 1.18
C GLY A 45 -6.61 7.73 1.82
N LYS A 46 -7.74 7.30 1.26
CA LYS A 46 -8.45 6.08 1.66
C LYS A 46 -8.11 4.93 0.69
N PRO A 47 -7.11 4.09 0.98
CA PRO A 47 -6.80 2.94 0.12
C PRO A 47 -7.81 1.80 0.30
N ILE A 48 -7.75 0.84 -0.62
CA ILE A 48 -8.49 -0.42 -0.56
C ILE A 48 -7.52 -1.52 -0.13
N VAL A 49 -7.86 -2.27 0.92
CA VAL A 49 -7.06 -3.43 1.34
C VAL A 49 -7.42 -4.65 0.49
N ASN A 50 -6.42 -5.31 -0.09
CA ASN A 50 -6.53 -6.60 -0.76
C ASN A 50 -5.53 -7.59 -0.14
N SER A 51 -5.90 -8.56 0.69
CA SER A 51 -7.26 -8.92 1.12
C SER A 51 -7.29 -9.31 2.60
N ILE A 52 -8.51 -9.47 3.11
CA ILE A 52 -8.78 -10.26 4.32
C ILE A 52 -9.61 -11.47 3.92
N SER A 53 -9.52 -12.54 4.69
CA SER A 53 -10.38 -13.72 4.51
C SER A 53 -10.62 -14.40 5.85
N LEU A 54 -11.68 -15.19 5.92
CA LEU A 54 -11.99 -16.06 7.07
C LEU A 54 -11.26 -17.41 6.98
N LYS A 55 -10.11 -17.47 6.29
CA LYS A 55 -9.26 -18.67 6.30
C LYS A 55 -8.78 -18.98 7.70
#